data_AF-A0A9D8WJM2-F1
#
_entry.id   AF-A0A9D8WJM2-F1
#
_cell.length_a   1.000
_cell.length_b   1.000
_cell.length_c   1.000
_cell.angle_alpha   90.00
_cell.angle_beta   90.00
_cell.angle_gamma   90.00
#
_symmetry.space_group_name_H-M   'P 1'
#
loop_
_entity.id
_entity.type
_entity.pdbx_description
1 polymer ?
#
loop_
_entity_poly.entity_id
_entity_poly.type
_entity_poly.pdbx_seq_one_letter_code
_entity_poly.pdbx_strand_id
1 'polypeptide(L)'
;MKTQIIGSVLAAALVNACGGGEPEIVDPYADLAEDTLLVRFEANPNVENGQCNPNVHYALRTSEAYIFANVSIAVGDNLTGSGVNLANLEESGVARTDAELNMFEAYDQPCSELQVKVTDLKCRTEAETDGSPCPSPQFEGTEMFASFRGLPDY
;
A
#
# COMPACT_ATOMS: atom_id res chain seq x y z
N MET A 1 -15.15 -34.76 55.78
CA MET A 1 -14.62 -34.51 54.42
C MET A 1 -15.78 -34.02 53.54
N LYS A 2 -15.76 -32.73 53.20
CA LYS A 2 -15.73 -32.16 51.83
C LYS A 2 -17.08 -32.13 51.08
N THR A 3 -17.70 -30.96 51.17
CA THR A 3 -18.43 -30.14 50.17
C THR A 3 -18.58 -30.71 48.75
N GLN A 4 -19.78 -30.60 48.17
CA GLN A 4 -20.02 -29.71 47.02
C GLN A 4 -21.51 -29.41 46.81
N ILE A 5 -21.78 -28.10 46.75
CA ILE A 5 -23.05 -27.42 46.47
C ILE A 5 -22.88 -26.80 45.07
N ILE A 6 -24.00 -26.57 44.37
CA ILE A 6 -24.19 -25.61 43.25
C ILE A 6 -23.54 -26.06 41.91
N GLY A 7 -24.17 -26.00 40.75
CA GLY A 7 -25.49 -25.50 40.39
C GLY A 7 -25.73 -25.72 38.90
N SER A 8 -26.96 -26.05 38.57
CA SER A 8 -27.44 -26.24 37.21
C SER A 8 -27.97 -24.92 36.66
N VAL A 9 -27.10 -23.96 36.31
CA VAL A 9 -27.50 -22.77 35.54
C VAL A 9 -26.29 -22.25 34.75
N LEU A 10 -26.12 -22.69 33.50
CA LEU A 10 -25.55 -21.87 32.40
C LEU A 10 -25.51 -22.69 31.10
N ALA A 11 -26.68 -22.94 30.50
CA ALA A 11 -26.73 -23.56 29.18
C ALA A 11 -27.88 -22.97 28.36
N ALA A 12 -27.87 -21.66 28.13
CA ALA A 12 -28.83 -21.00 27.23
C ALA A 12 -28.40 -19.59 26.74
N ALA A 13 -27.10 -19.28 26.63
CA ALA A 13 -26.67 -17.90 26.29
C ALA A 13 -25.45 -17.78 25.35
N LEU A 14 -25.20 -18.77 24.48
CA LEU A 14 -24.06 -18.72 23.54
C LEU A 14 -24.45 -18.88 22.06
N VAL A 15 -25.73 -18.77 21.72
CA VAL A 15 -26.19 -18.95 20.32
C VAL A 15 -27.00 -17.73 19.86
N ASN A 16 -26.38 -16.55 19.82
CA ASN A 16 -26.92 -15.41 19.07
C ASN A 16 -25.88 -14.30 18.77
N ALA A 17 -24.69 -14.67 18.31
CA ALA A 17 -23.70 -13.71 17.82
C ALA A 17 -23.02 -14.13 16.52
N CYS A 18 -23.67 -14.98 15.72
CA CYS A 18 -23.27 -15.26 14.32
C CYS A 18 -24.40 -14.83 13.37
N GLY A 19 -24.98 -13.65 13.63
CA GLY A 19 -25.73 -12.93 12.60
C GLY A 19 -24.70 -12.30 11.68
N GLY A 20 -24.27 -13.06 10.68
CA GLY A 20 -23.37 -12.59 9.64
C GLY A 20 -24.00 -11.42 8.89
N GLY A 21 -23.56 -10.21 9.20
CA GLY A 21 -23.37 -9.22 8.14
C GLY A 21 -22.21 -9.71 7.29
N GLU A 22 -22.27 -9.51 5.98
CA GLU A 22 -21.05 -9.54 5.18
C GLU A 22 -20.01 -8.65 5.87
N PRO A 23 -18.74 -9.09 6.00
CA PRO A 23 -17.70 -8.22 6.51
C PRO A 23 -17.74 -6.94 5.68
N GLU A 24 -17.99 -5.82 6.36
CA GLU A 24 -17.97 -4.51 5.72
C GLU A 24 -16.61 -4.39 5.04
N ILE A 25 -16.60 -4.20 3.72
CA ILE A 25 -15.36 -4.01 2.97
C ILE A 25 -14.84 -2.63 3.40
N VAL A 26 -13.97 -2.62 4.40
CA VAL A 26 -13.31 -1.41 4.87
C VAL A 26 -12.31 -1.00 3.80
N ASP A 27 -12.54 0.15 3.17
CA ASP A 27 -11.56 0.74 2.26
C ASP A 27 -10.30 1.09 3.06
N PRO A 28 -9.14 0.45 2.79
CA PRO A 28 -7.91 0.69 3.54
C PRO A 28 -7.36 2.12 3.36
N TYR A 29 -7.90 2.89 2.42
CA TYR A 29 -7.49 4.26 2.12
C TYR A 29 -8.52 5.31 2.57
N ALA A 30 -9.59 4.90 3.27
CA ALA A 30 -10.67 5.80 3.70
C ALA A 30 -10.17 6.98 4.55
N ASP A 31 -9.15 6.76 5.38
CA ASP A 31 -8.61 7.77 6.29
C ASP A 31 -7.42 8.56 5.72
N LEU A 32 -7.08 8.37 4.44
CA LEU A 32 -6.00 9.10 3.80
C LEU A 32 -6.28 10.61 3.87
N ALA A 33 -5.32 11.41 4.34
CA ALA A 33 -5.49 12.86 4.41
C ALA A 33 -5.64 13.48 3.00
N GLU A 34 -6.31 14.63 2.92
CA GLU A 34 -6.42 15.40 1.67
C GLU A 34 -5.04 15.72 1.09
N ASP A 35 -4.92 15.65 -0.24
CA ASP A 35 -3.67 15.89 -0.98
C ASP A 35 -2.46 15.11 -0.42
N THR A 36 -2.68 13.87 -0.03
CA THR A 36 -1.63 12.94 0.41
C THR A 36 -1.54 11.78 -0.55
N LEU A 37 -0.34 11.54 -1.09
CA LEU A 37 -0.04 10.34 -1.85
C LEU A 37 0.55 9.26 -0.93
N LEU A 38 -0.19 8.18 -0.70
CA LEU A 38 0.34 6.97 -0.08
C LEU A 38 1.05 6.11 -1.13
N VAL A 39 2.26 5.66 -0.80
CA VAL A 39 3.02 4.62 -1.50
C VAL A 39 3.30 3.50 -0.50
N ARG A 40 2.61 2.37 -0.66
CA ARG A 40 2.74 1.22 0.24
C ARG A 40 3.40 0.04 -0.48
N PHE A 41 4.46 -0.48 0.11
CA PHE A 41 5.12 -1.71 -0.33
C PHE A 41 4.54 -2.92 0.41
N GLU A 42 4.28 -4.00 -0.32
CA GLU A 42 3.77 -5.26 0.25
C GLU A 42 4.50 -6.46 -0.38
N ALA A 43 4.66 -7.54 0.39
CA ALA A 43 5.25 -8.77 -0.13
C ALA A 43 4.37 -9.36 -1.25
N ASN A 44 4.99 -9.68 -2.39
CA ASN A 44 4.29 -10.35 -3.47
C ASN A 44 4.31 -11.88 -3.22
N PRO A 45 3.16 -12.52 -2.97
CA PRO A 45 3.11 -13.95 -2.68
C PRO A 45 3.45 -14.84 -3.88
N ASN A 46 3.52 -14.27 -5.09
CA ASN A 46 3.85 -14.99 -6.31
C ASN A 46 5.35 -15.02 -6.61
N VAL A 47 6.17 -14.39 -5.77
CA VAL A 47 7.63 -14.34 -5.92
C VAL A 47 8.28 -15.46 -5.12
N GLU A 48 9.30 -16.11 -5.71
CA GLU A 48 9.99 -17.21 -5.05
C GLU A 48 10.71 -16.75 -3.77
N ASN A 49 10.81 -17.66 -2.79
CA ASN A 49 11.58 -17.39 -1.58
C ASN A 49 13.05 -17.09 -1.92
N GLY A 50 13.55 -15.96 -1.41
CA GLY A 50 14.92 -15.50 -1.70
C GLY A 50 15.02 -14.52 -2.87
N GLN A 51 13.92 -14.23 -3.55
CA GLN A 51 13.83 -13.17 -4.55
C GLN A 51 13.07 -11.95 -4.02
N CYS A 52 13.19 -10.81 -4.71
CA CYS A 52 12.46 -9.59 -4.37
C CYS A 52 11.74 -9.00 -5.59
N ASN A 53 10.42 -8.89 -5.48
CA ASN A 53 9.59 -8.07 -6.37
C ASN A 53 8.28 -7.70 -5.63
N PRO A 54 8.28 -6.66 -4.77
CA PRO A 54 7.14 -6.32 -3.95
C PRO A 54 5.98 -5.76 -4.79
N ASN A 55 4.75 -5.96 -4.30
CA ASN A 55 3.61 -5.20 -4.76
C ASN A 55 3.74 -3.76 -4.24
N VAL A 56 3.29 -2.80 -5.04
CA VAL A 56 3.27 -1.38 -4.70
C VAL A 56 1.88 -0.83 -4.92
N HIS A 57 1.30 -0.34 -3.85
CA HIS A 57 0.00 0.31 -3.86
C HIS A 57 0.20 1.82 -3.85
N TYR A 58 -0.48 2.49 -4.77
CA TYR A 58 -0.50 3.94 -4.84
C TYR A 58 -1.93 4.42 -4.61
N ALA A 59 -2.10 5.35 -3.67
CA ALA A 59 -3.39 5.97 -3.38
C ALA A 59 -3.22 7.47 -3.14
N LEU A 60 -4.02 8.30 -3.81
CA LEU A 60 -4.02 9.75 -3.65
C LEU A 60 -5.45 10.23 -3.40
N ARG A 61 -5.67 10.90 -2.28
CA ARG A 61 -6.94 11.62 -2.05
C ARG A 61 -6.92 12.91 -2.88
N THR A 62 -7.81 13.00 -3.85
CA THR A 62 -7.89 14.13 -4.77
C THR A 62 -9.30 14.26 -5.36
N SER A 63 -9.68 15.48 -5.74
CA SER A 63 -10.90 15.75 -6.49
C SER A 63 -10.76 15.45 -7.99
N GLU A 64 -9.54 15.22 -8.47
CA GLU A 64 -9.26 14.90 -9.86
C GLU A 64 -9.75 13.48 -10.20
N ALA A 65 -10.34 13.32 -11.39
CA ALA A 65 -10.82 12.02 -11.85
C ALA A 65 -9.66 11.08 -12.24
N TYR A 66 -8.54 11.66 -12.66
CA TYR A 66 -7.43 10.91 -13.24
C TYR A 66 -6.09 11.61 -12.98
N ILE A 67 -5.12 10.84 -12.47
CA ILE A 67 -3.75 11.31 -12.22
C ILE A 67 -2.76 10.27 -12.76
N PHE A 68 -1.78 10.72 -13.54
CA PHE A 68 -0.61 9.90 -13.89
C PHE A 68 0.49 10.15 -12.85
N ALA A 69 0.92 9.10 -12.16
CA ALA A 69 2.06 9.16 -11.25
C ALA A 69 3.31 8.55 -11.93
N ASN A 70 4.42 9.26 -11.88
CA ASN A 70 5.70 8.78 -12.38
C ASN A 70 6.63 8.59 -11.18
N VAL A 71 7.06 7.36 -10.96
CA VAL A 71 7.88 7.00 -9.80
C VAL A 71 9.21 6.46 -10.30
N SER A 72 10.30 7.09 -9.87
CA SER A 72 11.66 6.62 -10.14
C SER A 72 12.26 6.09 -8.85
N ILE A 73 12.73 4.84 -8.89
CA ILE A 73 13.24 4.09 -7.74
C ILE A 73 14.61 3.52 -8.09
N ALA A 74 15.64 3.91 -7.35
CA ALA A 74 16.94 3.25 -7.43
C ALA A 74 16.96 2.03 -6.49
N VAL A 75 17.41 0.89 -7.02
CA VAL A 75 17.72 -0.32 -6.26
C VAL A 75 19.22 -0.55 -6.34
N GLY A 76 19.93 -0.33 -5.24
CA GLY A 76 21.40 -0.20 -5.25
C GLY A 76 21.84 0.97 -6.16
N ASP A 77 22.70 0.69 -7.14
CA ASP A 77 23.17 1.68 -8.13
C ASP A 77 22.32 1.73 -9.42
N ASN A 78 21.35 0.82 -9.57
CA ASN A 78 20.53 0.73 -10.78
C ASN A 78 19.25 1.56 -10.63
N LEU A 79 19.02 2.47 -11.56
CA LEU A 79 17.76 3.20 -11.65
C LEU A 79 16.69 2.33 -12.31
N THR A 80 15.63 2.03 -11.57
CA THR A 80 14.40 1.42 -12.08
C THR A 80 13.28 2.48 -12.02
N GLY A 81 12.35 2.47 -12.95
CA GLY A 81 11.30 3.49 -12.99
C GLY A 81 10.05 2.96 -13.64
N SER A 82 8.90 3.40 -13.14
CA SER A 82 7.62 3.06 -13.74
C SER A 82 6.68 4.26 -13.71
N GLY A 83 5.99 4.47 -14.84
CA GLY A 83 4.81 5.31 -14.90
C GLY A 83 3.60 4.47 -14.53
N VAL A 84 2.85 4.89 -13.51
CA VAL A 84 1.63 4.22 -13.05
C VAL A 84 0.44 5.16 -13.21
N ASN A 85 -0.67 4.61 -13.69
CA ASN A 85 -1.91 5.35 -13.86
C ASN A 85 -2.76 5.20 -12.61
N LEU A 86 -3.10 6.32 -11.95
CA LEU A 86 -4.05 6.36 -10.86
C LEU A 86 -5.41 6.78 -11.42
N ALA A 87 -6.39 5.90 -11.28
CA ALA A 87 -7.76 6.19 -11.66
C ALA A 87 -8.60 6.37 -10.40
N ASN A 88 -9.41 7.43 -10.36
CA ASN A 88 -10.47 7.54 -9.37
C ASN A 88 -11.66 6.71 -9.85
N LEU A 89 -11.70 5.47 -9.38
CA LEU A 89 -12.68 4.47 -9.85
C LEU A 89 -14.02 4.55 -9.07
N GLU A 90 -14.09 5.36 -8.01
CA GLU A 90 -15.19 5.33 -7.02
C GLU A 90 -15.58 6.74 -6.55
N GLU A 91 -16.78 6.90 -5.97
CA GLU A 91 -17.21 8.18 -5.35
C GLU A 91 -16.48 8.51 -4.03
N SER A 92 -15.44 7.74 -3.67
CA SER A 92 -14.69 7.87 -2.40
C SER A 92 -13.74 9.07 -2.36
N GLY A 93 -13.45 9.69 -3.50
CA GLY A 93 -12.49 10.79 -3.63
C GLY A 93 -11.03 10.33 -3.50
N VAL A 94 -10.75 9.04 -3.72
CA VAL A 94 -9.39 8.48 -3.68
C VAL A 94 -9.07 7.81 -5.01
N ALA A 95 -8.09 8.34 -5.74
CA ALA A 95 -7.53 7.72 -6.93
C ALA A 95 -6.52 6.64 -6.51
N ARG A 96 -6.65 5.41 -7.04
CA ARG A 96 -5.81 4.29 -6.63
C ARG A 96 -5.40 3.38 -7.77
N THR A 97 -4.27 2.70 -7.60
CA THR A 97 -3.82 1.63 -8.49
C THR A 97 -2.96 0.64 -7.73
N ASP A 98 -3.04 -0.62 -8.14
CA ASP A 98 -2.13 -1.67 -7.71
C ASP A 98 -1.13 -1.91 -8.83
N ALA A 99 0.16 -1.78 -8.52
CA ALA A 99 1.24 -2.06 -9.44
C ALA A 99 2.21 -3.06 -8.80
N GLU A 100 2.97 -3.76 -9.61
CA GLU A 100 4.20 -4.38 -9.13
C GLU A 100 5.31 -3.32 -9.20
N LEU A 101 6.29 -3.39 -8.29
CA LEU A 101 7.50 -2.61 -8.46
C LEU A 101 8.14 -3.07 -9.76
N ASN A 102 7.99 -2.29 -10.83
CA ASN A 102 8.28 -2.75 -12.18
C ASN A 102 9.80 -2.86 -12.40
N MET A 103 10.38 -3.95 -11.90
CA MET A 103 11.80 -4.29 -11.99
C MET A 103 12.12 -5.08 -13.27
N PHE A 104 11.14 -5.27 -14.17
CA PHE A 104 11.17 -6.13 -15.37
C PHE A 104 11.38 -7.63 -15.08
N GLU A 105 12.21 -7.98 -14.10
CA GLU A 105 12.42 -9.32 -13.53
C GLU A 105 12.57 -9.20 -12.01
N ALA A 106 12.20 -10.24 -11.26
CA ALA A 106 12.41 -10.26 -9.82
C ALA A 106 13.91 -10.24 -9.50
N TYR A 107 14.31 -9.46 -8.49
CA TYR A 107 15.69 -9.43 -8.04
C TYR A 107 16.06 -10.77 -7.40
N ASP A 108 17.28 -11.25 -7.64
CA ASP A 108 17.74 -12.59 -7.24
C ASP A 108 18.17 -12.69 -5.77
N GLN A 109 18.04 -11.59 -5.01
CA GLN A 109 18.26 -11.52 -3.57
C GLN A 109 16.97 -11.09 -2.84
N PRO A 110 16.80 -11.44 -1.56
CA PRO A 110 15.62 -11.04 -0.80
C PRO A 110 15.56 -9.52 -0.59
N CYS A 111 14.35 -8.98 -0.43
CA CYS A 111 14.16 -7.53 -0.24
C CYS A 111 14.94 -6.98 0.98
N SER A 112 15.16 -7.82 2.00
CA SER A 112 15.93 -7.48 3.20
C SER A 112 17.42 -7.20 2.95
N GLU A 113 17.91 -7.42 1.73
CA GLU A 113 19.28 -7.07 1.30
C GLU A 113 19.32 -5.85 0.36
N LEU A 114 18.15 -5.35 -0.05
CA LEU A 114 18.06 -4.24 -0.99
C LEU A 114 18.08 -2.87 -0.31
N GLN A 115 18.80 -1.94 -0.93
CA GLN A 115 18.72 -0.52 -0.64
C GLN A 115 17.82 0.14 -1.68
N VAL A 116 16.73 0.73 -1.22
CA VAL A 116 15.72 1.34 -2.08
C VAL A 116 15.71 2.85 -1.85
N LYS A 117 15.76 3.61 -2.94
CA LYS A 117 15.65 5.07 -2.90
C LYS A 117 14.64 5.57 -3.91
N VAL A 118 13.65 6.33 -3.45
CA VAL A 118 12.78 7.11 -4.35
C VAL A 118 13.56 8.34 -4.81
N THR A 119 13.79 8.47 -6.11
CA THR A 119 14.61 9.55 -6.68
C THR A 119 13.77 10.67 -7.30
N ASP A 120 12.57 10.35 -7.78
CA ASP A 120 11.61 11.32 -8.32
C ASP A 120 10.19 10.77 -8.17
N LEU A 121 9.23 11.66 -7.91
CA LEU A 121 7.81 11.33 -7.78
C LEU A 121 6.97 12.51 -8.28
N LYS A 122 6.43 12.36 -9.49
CA LYS A 122 5.65 13.41 -10.17
C LYS A 122 4.24 12.96 -10.46
N CYS A 123 3.31 13.86 -10.25
CA CYS A 123 1.89 13.72 -10.55
C CYS A 123 1.55 14.66 -11.70
N ARG A 124 0.76 14.20 -12.65
CA ARG A 124 0.16 15.06 -13.68
C ARG A 124 -1.29 14.70 -13.89
N THR A 125 -2.10 15.72 -14.08
CA THR A 125 -3.46 15.58 -14.59
C THR A 125 -3.42 15.29 -16.11
N GLU A 126 -4.58 14.97 -16.69
CA GLU A 126 -4.71 14.83 -18.15
C GLU A 126 -4.42 16.16 -18.89
N ALA A 127 -4.63 17.30 -18.24
CA ALA A 127 -4.42 18.63 -18.81
C ALA A 127 -2.94 19.09 -18.78
N GLU A 128 -2.07 18.43 -18.01
CA GLU A 128 -0.68 18.82 -17.80
C GLU A 128 0.30 17.99 -18.63
N THR A 129 1.21 18.65 -19.35
CA THR A 129 2.28 17.98 -20.11
C THR A 129 3.51 17.67 -19.27
N ASP A 130 3.93 18.61 -18.43
CA ASP A 130 5.12 18.52 -17.59
C ASP A 130 4.66 18.39 -16.13
N GLY A 131 4.52 17.15 -15.64
CA GLY A 131 3.97 16.88 -14.31
C GLY A 131 4.65 17.64 -13.17
N SER A 132 3.90 17.88 -12.11
CA SER A 132 4.34 18.56 -10.90
C SER A 132 4.77 17.55 -9.82
N PRO A 133 5.53 17.97 -8.78
CA PRO A 133 5.76 17.10 -7.63
C PRO A 133 4.44 16.60 -7.04
N CYS A 134 4.34 15.30 -6.75
CA CYS A 134 3.15 14.78 -6.06
C CYS A 134 3.01 15.38 -4.66
N PRO A 135 1.79 15.59 -4.16
CA PRO A 135 1.58 16.20 -2.87
C PRO A 135 1.86 15.19 -1.73
N SER A 136 2.50 15.68 -0.67
CA SER A 136 2.73 15.02 0.63
C SER A 136 2.90 13.49 0.58
N PRO A 137 3.96 12.96 -0.04
CA PRO A 137 4.13 11.53 -0.16
C PRO A 137 4.40 10.87 1.19
N GLN A 138 3.66 9.80 1.48
CA GLN A 138 3.83 8.95 2.66
C GLN A 138 4.21 7.53 2.22
N PHE A 139 5.13 6.92 2.95
CA PHE A 139 5.69 5.61 2.60
C PHE A 139 5.40 4.59 3.70
N GLU A 140 4.81 3.44 3.34
CA GLU A 140 4.49 2.33 4.24
C GLU A 140 5.11 1.01 3.74
N GLY A 141 5.34 0.05 4.66
CA GLY A 141 5.95 -1.24 4.33
C GLY A 141 7.45 -1.17 4.02
N THR A 142 8.10 -0.06 4.35
CA THR A 142 9.51 0.21 4.05
C THR A 142 10.49 -0.65 4.87
N GLU A 143 10.04 -1.21 5.98
CA GLU A 143 10.79 -2.10 6.86
C GLU A 143 11.17 -3.44 6.22
N MET A 144 10.58 -3.78 5.07
CA MET A 144 10.94 -4.99 4.32
C MET A 144 12.31 -4.88 3.62
N PHE A 145 12.85 -3.67 3.47
CA PHE A 145 14.12 -3.40 2.81
C PHE A 145 15.28 -3.29 3.80
N ALA A 146 16.51 -3.54 3.35
CA ALA A 146 17.71 -3.30 4.16
C ALA A 146 17.83 -1.82 4.54
N SER A 147 17.52 -0.95 3.58
CA SER A 147 17.37 0.48 3.81
C SER A 147 16.37 1.07 2.82
N PHE A 148 15.64 2.07 3.29
CA PHE A 148 14.72 2.85 2.46
C PHE A 148 15.04 4.34 2.62
N ARG A 149 15.03 5.05 1.49
CA ARG A 149 15.10 6.52 1.46
C ARG A 149 13.98 7.05 0.59
N GLY A 150 13.07 7.82 1.20
CA GLY A 150 12.05 8.57 0.49
C GLY A 150 12.63 9.73 -0.33
N LEU A 151 11.76 10.62 -0.80
CA LEU A 151 12.19 11.87 -1.40
C LEU A 151 12.98 12.71 -0.38
N PRO A 152 13.97 13.50 -0.80
CA PRO A 152 14.62 14.44 0.10
C PRO A 152 13.60 15.42 0.69
N ASP A 153 13.69 15.68 1.99
CA ASP A 153 12.97 16.79 2.63
C ASP A 153 13.47 18.09 1.97
N TYR A 154 12.55 18.86 1.38
CA TYR A 154 12.85 20.20 0.85
C TYR A 154 12.68 21.28 1.91
#